data_AF-A0A2D9S2A3-F1
#
_entry.id   AF-A0A2D9S2A3-F1
#
_cell.length_a   1.000
_cell.length_b   1.000
_cell.length_c   1.000
_cell.angle_alpha   90.00
_cell.angle_beta   90.00
_cell.angle_gamma   90.00
#
_symmetry.space_group_name_H-M   'P 1'
#
loop_
_entity.id
_entity.type
_entity.pdbx_description
1 polymer ?
#
loop_
_entity_poly.entity_id
_entity_poly.type
_entity_poly.pdbx_seq_one_letter_code
_entity_poly.pdbx_strand_id
1 'polypeptide(L)'
;MATLYELGVKHKTDKTYVSTTHNLSYLHIYERLFASLEQYEKIKILEIGVRGGNSVNMWLERFPNAEVIGIDLCECDFEVYDPERFTFYQANQTDLETLKSIAIKHKSYDIIIDDGSHIISDYIDSFYVLFPWLRRNGFYVIEDLNNNYAEWNVTRVTKANGDGSEFDNFQSFLSKYIHLGKVFDQKQAKLDVFSIHQYPGLMVIQKDLT
;
A
#
# COMPACT_ATOMS: atom_id res chain seq x y z
N MET A 1 5.17 -15.80 17.00
CA MET A 1 5.76 -15.57 15.66
C MET A 1 6.72 -14.39 15.76
N ALA A 2 7.70 -14.29 14.86
CA ALA A 2 8.50 -13.08 14.75
C ALA A 2 7.60 -11.89 14.34
N THR A 3 7.90 -10.71 14.85
CA THR A 3 7.23 -9.46 14.47
C THR A 3 7.57 -9.08 13.04
N LEU A 4 6.73 -8.25 12.40
CA LEU A 4 7.01 -7.68 11.09
C LEU A 4 8.35 -6.93 11.08
N TYR A 5 8.69 -6.21 12.14
CA TYR A 5 9.98 -5.51 12.21
C TYR A 5 11.17 -6.47 12.17
N GLU A 6 11.14 -7.53 12.97
CA GLU A 6 12.21 -8.56 12.99
C GLU A 6 12.36 -9.24 11.63
N LEU A 7 11.24 -9.58 10.98
CA LEU A 7 11.24 -10.15 9.63
C LEU A 7 11.72 -9.14 8.59
N GLY A 8 11.36 -7.87 8.73
CA GLY A 8 11.83 -6.83 7.84
C GLY A 8 13.34 -6.64 7.92
N VAL A 9 13.92 -6.71 9.12
CA VAL A 9 15.37 -6.68 9.32
C VAL A 9 16.03 -7.92 8.70
N LYS A 10 15.43 -9.11 8.89
CA LYS A 10 15.90 -10.37 8.30
C LYS A 10 15.95 -10.30 6.77
N HIS A 11 14.89 -9.81 6.15
CA HIS A 11 14.75 -9.70 4.69
C HIS A 11 15.28 -8.40 4.10
N LYS A 12 15.81 -7.49 4.94
CA LYS A 12 16.44 -6.23 4.53
C LYS A 12 15.53 -5.30 3.72
N THR A 13 14.25 -5.25 4.06
CA THR A 13 13.36 -4.21 3.51
C THR A 13 13.60 -2.88 4.22
N ASP A 14 13.56 -1.81 3.44
CA ASP A 14 13.63 -0.42 3.88
C ASP A 14 12.42 0.03 4.72
N LYS A 15 11.31 -0.72 4.72
CA LYS A 15 10.16 -0.53 5.62
C LYS A 15 10.56 -0.60 7.11
N THR A 16 11.77 -1.08 7.41
CA THR A 16 12.41 -1.05 8.74
C THR A 16 12.93 0.33 9.15
N TYR A 17 13.01 1.30 8.24
CA TYR A 17 13.50 2.64 8.55
C TYR A 17 12.66 3.28 9.66
N VAL A 18 13.33 3.64 10.75
CA VAL A 18 12.69 4.24 11.92
C VAL A 18 12.64 5.75 11.75
N SER A 19 11.44 6.30 11.80
CA SER A 19 11.23 7.75 11.75
C SER A 19 11.91 8.42 12.95
N THR A 20 12.72 9.44 12.68
CA THR A 20 13.44 10.22 13.70
C THR A 20 12.50 11.04 14.59
N THR A 21 11.28 11.30 14.15
CA THR A 21 10.31 12.15 14.87
C THR A 21 9.44 11.36 15.85
N HIS A 22 9.19 10.08 15.59
CA HIS A 22 8.25 9.27 16.39
C HIS A 22 8.81 7.90 16.82
N ASN A 23 10.06 7.59 16.47
CA ASN A 23 10.77 6.36 16.84
C ASN A 23 10.01 5.07 16.47
N LEU A 24 9.30 5.09 15.33
CA LEU A 24 8.58 3.94 14.76
C LEU A 24 8.88 3.82 13.27
N SER A 25 8.87 2.59 12.76
CA SER A 25 8.93 2.29 11.33
C SER A 25 7.55 1.92 10.78
N TYR A 26 7.40 1.82 9.46
CA TYR A 26 6.15 1.36 8.83
C TYR A 26 5.73 -0.03 9.36
N LEU A 27 6.70 -0.93 9.58
CA LEU A 27 6.41 -2.28 10.08
C LEU A 27 5.80 -2.29 11.49
N HIS A 28 6.14 -1.32 12.35
CA HIS A 28 5.49 -1.19 13.66
C HIS A 28 4.03 -0.76 13.53
N ILE A 29 3.73 0.08 12.53
CA ILE A 29 2.37 0.54 12.23
C ILE A 29 1.56 -0.60 11.64
N TYR A 30 2.12 -1.33 10.68
CA TYR A 30 1.51 -2.51 10.07
C TYR A 30 1.22 -3.59 11.09
N GLU A 31 2.14 -3.88 12.01
CA GLU A 31 1.91 -4.89 13.06
C GLU A 31 0.64 -4.58 13.86
N ARG A 32 0.43 -3.31 14.22
CA ARG A 32 -0.76 -2.88 14.95
C ARG A 32 -2.03 -2.93 14.09
N LEU A 33 -2.01 -2.42 12.87
CA LEU A 33 -3.20 -2.30 12.03
C LEU A 33 -3.64 -3.66 11.47
N PHE A 34 -2.68 -4.50 11.10
CA PHE A 34 -2.92 -5.79 10.48
C PHE A 34 -3.11 -6.93 11.48
N ALA A 35 -3.06 -6.65 12.79
CA ALA A 35 -3.29 -7.64 13.84
C ALA A 35 -4.64 -8.38 13.67
N SER A 36 -5.67 -7.69 13.19
CA SER A 36 -6.99 -8.30 12.93
C SER A 36 -6.98 -9.30 11.76
N LEU A 37 -5.93 -9.33 10.93
CA LEU A 37 -5.85 -10.22 9.78
C LEU A 37 -5.49 -11.66 10.16
N GLU A 38 -4.89 -11.88 11.34
CA GLU A 38 -4.48 -13.22 11.78
C GLU A 38 -5.65 -14.18 11.98
N GLN A 39 -6.87 -13.66 12.12
CA GLN A 39 -8.08 -14.47 12.25
C GLN A 39 -8.52 -15.12 10.92
N TYR A 40 -8.00 -14.68 9.77
CA TYR A 40 -8.41 -15.20 8.47
C TYR A 40 -7.59 -16.42 8.07
N GLU A 41 -8.28 -17.42 7.53
CA GLU A 41 -7.66 -18.69 7.11
C GLU A 41 -6.68 -18.50 5.93
N LYS A 42 -7.01 -17.61 4.99
CA LYS A 42 -6.19 -17.21 3.85
C LYS A 42 -6.14 -15.68 3.77
N ILE A 43 -4.96 -15.16 3.48
CA ILE A 43 -4.70 -13.72 3.32
C ILE A 43 -4.22 -13.48 1.88
N LYS A 44 -4.61 -12.38 1.27
CA LYS A 44 -4.17 -11.97 -0.06
C LYS A 44 -3.63 -10.55 -0.01
N ILE A 45 -2.38 -10.40 -0.43
CA ILE A 45 -1.65 -9.14 -0.38
C ILE A 45 -1.29 -8.76 -1.81
N LEU A 46 -1.60 -7.53 -2.20
CA LEU A 46 -1.09 -6.92 -3.42
C LEU A 46 -0.08 -5.84 -3.04
N GLU A 47 1.10 -5.85 -3.66
CA GLU A 47 2.11 -4.81 -3.50
C GLU A 47 2.53 -4.28 -4.89
N ILE A 48 2.42 -2.97 -5.09
CA ILE A 48 2.99 -2.25 -6.22
C ILE A 48 4.36 -1.72 -5.80
N GLY A 49 5.39 -1.96 -6.62
CA GLY A 49 6.77 -1.56 -6.33
C GLY A 49 7.54 -2.62 -5.54
N VAL A 50 7.56 -3.87 -6.01
CA VAL A 50 8.23 -4.96 -5.27
C VAL A 50 9.76 -4.93 -5.37
N ARG A 51 10.35 -4.20 -6.33
CA ARG A 51 11.80 -4.02 -6.55
C ARG A 51 12.58 -5.32 -6.41
N GLY A 52 13.39 -5.46 -5.34
CA GLY A 52 14.22 -6.64 -5.07
C GLY A 52 13.54 -7.72 -4.23
N GLY A 53 12.23 -7.65 -4.01
CA GLY A 53 11.44 -8.69 -3.34
C GLY A 53 11.60 -8.79 -1.82
N ASN A 54 12.33 -7.86 -1.18
CA ASN A 54 12.59 -7.92 0.26
C ASN A 54 11.30 -7.88 1.11
N SER A 55 10.36 -7.00 0.77
CA SER A 55 9.04 -6.93 1.42
C SER A 55 8.18 -8.14 1.09
N VAL A 56 8.18 -8.61 -0.16
CA VAL A 56 7.50 -9.85 -0.59
C VAL A 56 7.93 -11.04 0.27
N ASN A 57 9.23 -11.25 0.45
CA ASN A 57 9.76 -12.34 1.27
C ASN A 57 9.38 -12.21 2.75
N MET A 58 9.33 -10.98 3.27
CA MET A 58 8.83 -10.70 4.60
C MET A 58 7.33 -11.07 4.73
N TRP A 59 6.49 -10.71 3.75
CA TRP A 59 5.07 -11.05 3.75
C TRP A 59 4.84 -12.56 3.70
N LEU A 60 5.57 -13.26 2.83
CA LEU A 60 5.49 -14.71 2.67
C LEU A 60 5.88 -15.46 3.94
N GLU A 61 6.82 -14.93 4.72
CA GLU A 61 7.21 -15.52 6.02
C GLU A 61 6.27 -15.13 7.16
N ARG A 62 5.79 -13.89 7.20
CA ARG A 62 4.87 -13.42 8.25
C ARG A 62 3.52 -14.13 8.20
N PHE A 63 3.02 -14.35 6.99
CA PHE A 63 1.71 -14.91 6.74
C PHE A 63 1.86 -16.23 5.95
N PRO A 64 1.98 -17.38 6.63
CA PRO A 64 2.24 -18.65 5.98
C PRO A 64 1.12 -19.08 5.01
N ASN A 65 -0.10 -18.59 5.22
CA ASN A 65 -1.25 -18.84 4.35
C ASN A 65 -1.52 -17.69 3.37
N ALA A 66 -0.58 -16.73 3.22
CA ALA A 66 -0.78 -15.63 2.30
C ALA A 66 -0.48 -16.02 0.85
N GLU A 67 -1.31 -15.51 -0.05
CA GLU A 67 -1.03 -15.34 -1.48
C GLU A 67 -0.55 -13.90 -1.69
N VAL A 68 0.65 -13.73 -2.22
CA VAL A 68 1.26 -12.41 -2.45
C VAL A 68 1.30 -12.14 -3.96
N ILE A 69 0.78 -10.99 -4.37
CA ILE A 69 0.78 -10.52 -5.75
C ILE A 69 1.69 -9.31 -5.80
N GLY A 70 2.72 -9.36 -6.64
CA GLY A 70 3.66 -8.26 -6.86
C GLY A 70 3.47 -7.63 -8.23
N ILE A 71 3.55 -6.30 -8.29
CA ILE A 71 3.59 -5.52 -9.53
C ILE A 71 4.88 -4.69 -9.52
N ASP A 72 5.65 -4.75 -10.60
CA ASP A 72 6.79 -3.84 -10.79
C ASP A 72 7.00 -3.53 -12.28
N LEU A 73 7.66 -2.40 -12.57
CA LEU A 73 8.07 -2.04 -13.93
C LEU A 73 9.24 -2.90 -14.40
N CYS A 74 10.16 -3.21 -13.49
CA CYS A 74 11.34 -4.03 -13.74
C CYS A 74 10.97 -5.51 -13.84
N GLU A 75 11.87 -6.33 -14.39
CA GLU A 75 11.70 -7.78 -14.39
C GLU A 75 11.88 -8.35 -12.97
N CYS A 76 11.29 -9.51 -12.70
CA CYS A 76 11.51 -10.23 -11.44
C CYS A 76 12.87 -10.93 -11.48
N ASP A 77 13.89 -10.31 -10.90
CA ASP A 77 15.28 -10.77 -10.90
C ASP A 77 15.81 -11.17 -9.50
N PHE A 78 14.91 -11.36 -8.53
CA PHE A 78 15.22 -11.68 -7.15
C PHE A 78 14.71 -13.06 -6.72
N GLU A 79 15.33 -13.62 -5.68
CA GLU A 79 14.89 -14.88 -5.08
C GLU A 79 13.64 -14.69 -4.21
N VAL A 80 12.67 -15.60 -4.38
CA VAL A 80 11.42 -15.61 -3.65
C VAL A 80 11.43 -16.78 -2.67
N TYR A 81 11.18 -16.49 -1.39
CA TYR A 81 11.19 -17.45 -0.29
C TYR A 81 10.25 -18.63 -0.53
N ASP A 82 9.08 -18.37 -1.12
CA ASP A 82 8.07 -19.37 -1.46
C ASP A 82 7.38 -19.00 -2.79
N PRO A 83 7.94 -19.44 -3.92
CA PRO A 83 7.46 -19.04 -5.25
C PRO A 83 6.04 -19.53 -5.57
N GLU A 84 5.57 -20.61 -4.93
CA GLU A 84 4.22 -21.15 -5.19
C GLU A 84 3.12 -20.22 -4.69
N ARG A 85 3.44 -19.36 -3.72
CA ARG A 85 2.51 -18.39 -3.12
C ARG A 85 2.70 -16.96 -3.66
N PHE A 86 3.61 -16.76 -4.60
CA PHE A 86 3.89 -15.45 -5.20
C PHE A 86 3.51 -15.42 -6.66
N THR A 87 2.74 -14.40 -7.06
CA THR A 87 2.47 -14.11 -8.46
C THR A 87 3.04 -12.74 -8.82
N PHE A 88 3.96 -12.72 -9.78
CA PHE A 88 4.55 -11.48 -10.29
C PHE A 88 3.89 -11.00 -11.57
N TYR A 89 3.73 -9.68 -11.70
CA TYR A 89 3.33 -9.00 -12.91
C TYR A 89 4.32 -7.89 -13.24
N GLN A 90 4.98 -8.01 -14.39
CA GLN A 90 5.73 -6.89 -14.96
C GLN A 90 4.74 -5.93 -15.61
N ALA A 91 4.44 -4.82 -14.95
CA ALA A 91 3.52 -3.81 -15.44
C ALA A 91 3.84 -2.44 -14.85
N ASN A 92 3.54 -1.39 -15.62
CA ASN A 92 3.56 -0.04 -15.10
C ASN A 92 2.25 0.24 -14.35
N GLN A 93 2.30 0.81 -13.14
CA GLN A 93 1.09 1.16 -12.38
C GLN A 93 0.19 2.16 -13.11
N THR A 94 0.75 2.96 -14.04
CA THR A 94 -0.03 3.91 -14.85
C THR A 94 -0.81 3.22 -15.98
N ASP A 95 -0.57 1.93 -16.25
CA ASP A 95 -1.42 1.13 -17.15
C ASP A 95 -2.65 0.64 -16.39
N LEU A 96 -3.66 1.50 -16.31
CA LEU A 96 -4.86 1.27 -15.51
C LEU A 96 -5.69 0.08 -16.00
N GLU A 97 -5.65 -0.28 -17.28
CA GLU A 97 -6.36 -1.45 -17.79
C GLU A 97 -5.67 -2.74 -17.36
N THR A 98 -4.34 -2.78 -17.42
CA THR A 98 -3.57 -3.91 -16.87
C THR A 98 -3.78 -4.02 -15.36
N LEU A 99 -3.68 -2.91 -14.62
CA LEU A 99 -3.88 -2.88 -13.18
C LEU A 99 -5.28 -3.38 -12.79
N LYS A 100 -6.31 -2.94 -13.51
CA LYS A 100 -7.69 -3.39 -13.34
C LYS A 100 -7.87 -4.87 -13.66
N SER A 101 -7.20 -5.38 -14.70
CA SER A 101 -7.26 -6.80 -15.06
C SER A 101 -6.67 -7.69 -13.95
N ILE A 102 -5.56 -7.27 -13.35
CA ILE A 102 -4.91 -7.97 -12.21
C ILE A 102 -5.85 -7.94 -11.01
N ALA A 103 -6.42 -6.78 -10.71
CA ALA A 103 -7.33 -6.58 -9.59
C ALA A 103 -8.58 -7.46 -9.68
N ILE A 104 -9.19 -7.56 -10.87
CA ILE A 104 -10.34 -8.43 -11.14
C ILE A 104 -9.97 -9.90 -11.05
N LYS A 105 -8.83 -10.29 -11.63
CA LYS A 105 -8.38 -11.69 -11.69
C LYS A 105 -8.24 -12.28 -10.30
N HIS A 106 -7.63 -11.53 -9.39
CA HIS A 106 -7.33 -12.01 -8.05
C HIS A 106 -8.43 -11.68 -7.06
N LYS A 107 -8.90 -10.42 -7.04
CA LYS A 107 -9.97 -9.84 -6.20
C LYS A 107 -9.90 -10.17 -4.70
N SER A 108 -10.73 -9.49 -3.90
CA SER A 108 -10.89 -9.75 -2.47
C SER A 108 -9.56 -9.69 -1.71
N TYR A 109 -8.75 -8.66 -1.99
CA TYR A 109 -7.48 -8.44 -1.31
C TYR A 109 -7.71 -8.07 0.15
N ASP A 110 -6.86 -8.55 1.04
CA ASP A 110 -6.84 -8.21 2.46
C ASP A 110 -6.01 -6.94 2.69
N ILE A 111 -4.90 -6.84 1.97
CA ILE A 111 -4.00 -5.69 1.97
C ILE A 111 -3.68 -5.35 0.52
N ILE A 112 -3.72 -4.05 0.21
CA ILE A 112 -3.14 -3.49 -1.02
C ILE A 112 -2.14 -2.42 -0.58
N ILE A 113 -0.90 -2.51 -1.05
CA ILE A 113 0.19 -1.58 -0.75
C ILE A 113 0.64 -0.93 -2.06
N ASP A 114 0.63 0.40 -2.08
CA ASP A 114 1.14 1.22 -3.16
C ASP A 114 2.46 1.88 -2.73
N ASP A 115 3.56 1.27 -3.16
CA ASP A 115 4.95 1.69 -2.91
C ASP A 115 5.70 1.84 -4.25
N GLY A 116 4.97 2.27 -5.29
CA GLY A 116 5.46 2.30 -6.66
C GLY A 116 6.19 3.60 -7.05
N SER A 117 5.59 4.43 -7.90
CA SER A 117 6.26 5.58 -8.53
C SER A 117 6.51 6.77 -7.59
N HIS A 118 5.78 6.83 -6.47
CA HIS A 118 5.73 7.97 -5.55
C HIS A 118 5.21 9.28 -6.14
N ILE A 119 4.49 9.20 -7.27
CA ILE A 119 3.80 10.32 -7.90
C ILE A 119 2.34 10.34 -7.42
N ILE A 120 1.87 11.50 -6.96
CA ILE A 120 0.51 11.63 -6.37
C ILE A 120 -0.60 11.18 -7.35
N SER A 121 -0.53 11.59 -8.61
CA SER A 121 -1.54 11.20 -9.61
C SER A 121 -1.64 9.69 -9.75
N ASP A 122 -0.50 8.99 -9.72
CA ASP A 122 -0.45 7.54 -9.89
C ASP A 122 -1.01 6.81 -8.66
N TYR A 123 -0.78 7.34 -7.45
CA TYR A 123 -1.40 6.86 -6.22
C TYR A 123 -2.93 7.00 -6.27
N ILE A 124 -3.41 8.16 -6.71
CA ILE A 124 -4.84 8.42 -6.82
C ILE A 124 -5.45 7.47 -7.85
N ASP A 125 -4.88 7.36 -9.04
CA ASP A 125 -5.39 6.48 -10.09
C ASP A 125 -5.38 5.01 -9.69
N SER A 126 -4.29 4.53 -9.08
CA SER A 126 -4.18 3.15 -8.57
C SER A 126 -5.20 2.89 -7.48
N PHE A 127 -5.40 3.82 -6.54
CA PHE A 127 -6.43 3.71 -5.52
C PHE A 127 -7.82 3.52 -6.12
N TYR A 128 -8.21 4.34 -7.09
CA TYR A 128 -9.52 4.23 -7.74
C TYR A 128 -9.72 2.90 -8.47
N VAL A 129 -8.67 2.34 -9.05
CA VAL A 129 -8.71 1.05 -9.76
C VAL A 129 -8.78 -0.13 -8.78
N LEU A 130 -7.99 -0.09 -7.71
CA LEU A 130 -7.72 -1.23 -6.84
C LEU A 130 -8.61 -1.30 -5.60
N PHE A 131 -8.96 -0.15 -5.00
CA PHE A 131 -9.77 -0.09 -3.78
C PHE A 131 -11.12 -0.81 -3.89
N PRO A 132 -11.83 -0.82 -5.04
CA PRO A 132 -13.06 -1.60 -5.20
C PRO A 132 -12.87 -3.11 -4.95
N TRP A 133 -11.68 -3.64 -5.20
CA TRP A 133 -11.34 -5.06 -5.08
C TRP A 133 -10.75 -5.44 -3.72
N LEU A 134 -10.44 -4.46 -2.88
CA LEU A 134 -10.14 -4.67 -1.48
C LEU A 134 -11.38 -5.25 -0.79
N ARG A 135 -11.20 -6.26 0.06
CA ARG A 135 -12.29 -6.85 0.82
C ARG A 135 -12.73 -5.89 1.95
N ARG A 136 -13.89 -6.17 2.53
CA ARG A 136 -14.35 -5.49 3.75
C ARG A 136 -13.39 -5.69 4.91
N ASN A 137 -13.17 -4.67 5.72
CA ASN A 137 -12.14 -4.67 6.76
C ASN A 137 -10.71 -4.90 6.22
N GLY A 138 -10.49 -4.69 4.92
CA GLY A 138 -9.16 -4.68 4.31
C GLY A 138 -8.49 -3.32 4.41
N PHE A 139 -7.18 -3.29 4.15
CA PHE A 139 -6.36 -2.09 4.23
C PHE A 139 -5.75 -1.72 2.87
N TYR A 140 -5.93 -0.48 2.45
CA TYR A 140 -5.17 0.12 1.35
C TYR A 140 -4.08 1.02 1.94
N VAL A 141 -2.87 0.89 1.47
CA VAL A 141 -1.71 1.60 2.01
C VAL A 141 -1.02 2.39 0.90
N ILE A 142 -0.65 3.64 1.22
CA ILE A 142 0.18 4.48 0.35
C ILE A 142 1.44 4.83 1.14
N GLU A 143 2.60 4.43 0.61
CA GLU A 143 3.92 4.68 1.23
C GLU A 143 4.60 5.92 0.66
N ASP A 144 5.68 6.35 1.31
CA ASP A 144 6.62 7.39 0.88
C ASP A 144 6.01 8.72 0.40
N LEU A 145 4.91 9.12 1.02
CA LEU A 145 4.20 10.38 0.76
C LEU A 145 5.07 11.62 0.96
N ASN A 146 6.10 11.54 1.81
CA ASN A 146 6.95 12.69 2.11
C ASN A 146 7.67 13.25 0.88
N ASN A 147 7.92 12.41 -0.16
CA ASN A 147 8.58 12.83 -1.40
C ASN A 147 7.77 13.86 -2.21
N ASN A 148 6.51 14.09 -1.84
CA ASN A 148 5.58 14.96 -2.55
C ASN A 148 5.44 16.36 -1.95
N TYR A 149 6.10 16.63 -0.82
CA TYR A 149 6.05 17.93 -0.13
C TYR A 149 7.37 18.68 -0.26
N ALA A 150 7.31 19.92 -0.72
CA ALA A 150 8.49 20.75 -0.94
C ALA A 150 9.27 20.99 0.36
N GLU A 151 8.56 21.10 1.50
CA GLU A 151 9.10 21.32 2.83
C GLU A 151 9.99 20.17 3.32
N TRP A 152 9.75 18.95 2.84
CA TRP A 152 10.50 17.77 3.29
C TRP A 152 11.92 17.71 2.68
N ASN A 153 12.11 18.29 1.49
CA ASN A 153 13.42 18.31 0.80
C ASN A 153 14.43 19.26 1.41
N VAL A 154 14.07 20.06 2.42
CA VAL A 154 15.06 20.82 3.19
C VAL A 154 16.01 19.88 3.96
N THR A 155 15.64 18.60 4.11
CA THR A 155 16.42 17.57 4.82
C THR A 155 16.99 16.45 3.94
N ARG A 156 16.68 16.39 2.63
CA ARG A 156 17.18 15.36 1.68
C ARG A 156 17.53 15.98 0.32
N VAL A 157 18.49 15.38 -0.39
CA VAL A 157 19.04 15.87 -1.69
C VAL A 157 18.11 15.61 -2.89
N THR A 158 16.93 15.04 -2.66
CA THR A 158 15.94 14.73 -3.72
C THR A 158 15.04 15.93 -3.99
N LYS A 159 14.66 16.14 -5.26
CA LYS A 159 13.69 17.17 -5.64
C LYS A 159 12.27 16.64 -5.36
N ALA A 160 11.41 17.45 -4.75
CA ALA A 160 10.00 17.09 -4.58
C ALA A 160 9.32 16.83 -5.94
N ASN A 161 8.35 15.94 -5.90
CA ASN A 161 7.43 15.70 -7.01
C ASN A 161 6.33 16.78 -7.10
N GLY A 162 6.13 17.60 -6.05
CA GLY A 162 5.14 18.68 -6.02
C GLY A 162 5.18 19.51 -4.75
N ASP A 163 4.11 20.28 -4.51
CA ASP A 163 3.88 21.05 -3.28
C ASP A 163 2.92 20.36 -2.30
N GLY A 164 2.54 19.11 -2.58
CA GLY A 164 1.62 18.31 -1.77
C GLY A 164 0.13 18.64 -1.93
N SER A 165 -0.23 19.72 -2.64
CA SER A 165 -1.62 20.20 -2.71
C SER A 165 -2.59 19.18 -3.32
N GLU A 166 -2.15 18.40 -4.30
CA GLU A 166 -2.96 17.34 -4.91
C GLU A 166 -3.31 16.24 -3.90
N PHE A 167 -2.34 15.85 -3.06
CA PHE A 167 -2.58 14.85 -2.02
C PHE A 167 -3.48 15.40 -0.91
N ASP A 168 -3.28 16.65 -0.49
CA ASP A 168 -4.14 17.31 0.49
C ASP A 168 -5.60 17.36 0.03
N ASN A 169 -5.82 17.61 -1.26
CA ASN A 169 -7.15 17.58 -1.88
C ASN A 169 -7.75 16.17 -1.86
N PHE A 170 -6.97 15.15 -2.21
CA PHE A 170 -7.40 13.76 -2.16
C PHE A 170 -7.76 13.32 -0.73
N GLN A 171 -6.94 13.67 0.25
CA GLN A 171 -7.19 13.41 1.66
C GLN A 171 -8.46 14.13 2.15
N SER A 172 -8.64 15.40 1.78
CA SER A 172 -9.86 16.17 2.10
C SER A 172 -11.10 15.52 1.51
N PHE A 173 -11.01 15.00 0.28
CA PHE A 173 -12.07 14.26 -0.37
C PHE A 173 -12.44 12.99 0.41
N LEU A 174 -11.46 12.14 0.76
CA LEU A 174 -11.72 10.91 1.52
C LEU A 174 -12.33 11.22 2.90
N SER A 175 -11.85 12.27 3.58
CA SER A 175 -12.42 12.70 4.87
C SER A 175 -13.88 13.12 4.73
N LYS A 176 -14.22 13.91 3.70
CA LYS A 176 -15.61 14.28 3.41
C LYS A 176 -16.44 13.04 3.09
N TYR A 177 -15.87 12.06 2.37
CA TYR A 177 -16.55 10.82 2.04
C TYR A 177 -16.97 10.06 3.29
N ILE A 178 -16.08 9.91 4.27
CA ILE A 178 -16.38 9.26 5.56
C ILE A 178 -17.55 9.94 6.28
N HIS A 179 -17.54 11.28 6.33
CA HIS A 179 -18.55 12.03 7.08
C HIS A 179 -19.91 12.12 6.38
N LEU A 180 -19.92 12.18 5.06
CA LEU A 180 -21.13 12.48 4.27
C LEU A 180 -21.69 11.24 3.55
N GLY A 181 -20.91 10.16 3.46
CA GLY A 181 -21.27 8.89 2.81
C GLY A 181 -21.32 8.96 1.28
N LYS A 182 -21.98 9.96 0.71
CA LYS A 182 -21.98 10.24 -0.74
C LYS A 182 -21.51 11.66 -0.99
N VAL A 183 -20.24 11.78 -1.33
CA VAL A 183 -19.68 13.02 -1.89
C VAL A 183 -19.68 12.89 -3.41
N PHE A 184 -19.86 14.01 -4.11
CA PHE A 184 -19.66 14.02 -5.56
C PHE A 184 -18.23 13.56 -5.86
N ASP A 185 -18.13 12.42 -6.52
CA ASP A 185 -16.89 11.88 -7.04
C ASP A 185 -16.96 11.94 -8.57
N GLN A 186 -15.99 12.63 -9.18
CA GLN A 186 -15.89 12.73 -10.64
C GLN A 186 -15.73 11.36 -11.30
N LYS A 187 -15.07 10.42 -10.61
CA LYS A 187 -14.85 9.04 -11.09
C LYS A 187 -16.02 8.10 -10.77
N GLN A 188 -17.02 8.58 -10.02
CA GLN A 188 -18.23 7.83 -9.61
C GLN A 188 -17.92 6.48 -8.96
N ALA A 189 -16.78 6.35 -8.30
CA ALA A 189 -16.38 5.11 -7.65
C ALA A 189 -17.14 4.93 -6.34
N LYS A 190 -17.56 3.68 -6.09
CA LYS A 190 -18.09 3.29 -4.79
C LYS A 190 -16.93 3.03 -3.84
N LEU A 191 -16.51 4.09 -3.14
CA LEU A 191 -15.41 4.06 -2.20
C LEU A 191 -15.97 3.81 -0.80
N ASP A 192 -16.25 2.56 -0.44
CA ASP A 192 -16.74 2.19 0.90
C ASP A 192 -15.64 2.40 1.97
N VAL A 193 -15.21 3.64 2.20
CA VAL A 193 -14.11 4.01 3.11
C VAL A 193 -14.62 4.16 4.53
N PHE A 194 -13.97 3.46 5.47
CA PHE A 194 -14.33 3.47 6.88
C PHE A 194 -13.49 4.43 7.70
N SER A 195 -12.16 4.36 7.55
CA SER A 195 -11.22 5.17 8.32
C SER A 195 -9.99 5.52 7.48
N ILE A 196 -9.31 6.58 7.90
CA ILE A 196 -8.00 7.00 7.40
C ILE A 196 -7.07 7.13 8.60
N HIS A 197 -5.89 6.51 8.51
CA HIS A 197 -4.81 6.62 9.48
C HIS A 197 -3.62 7.30 8.78
N GLN A 198 -3.09 8.34 9.40
CA GLN A 198 -1.95 9.09 8.88
C GLN A 198 -0.76 8.97 9.82
N TYR A 199 0.40 8.72 9.23
CA TYR A 199 1.69 8.63 9.89
C TYR A 199 2.74 9.34 9.01
N PRO A 200 3.94 9.65 9.54
CA PRO A 200 4.98 10.25 8.72
C PRO A 200 5.28 9.39 7.48
N GLY A 201 5.04 9.94 6.27
CA GLY A 201 5.25 9.25 5.00
C GLY A 201 4.23 8.18 4.62
N LEU A 202 3.22 7.91 5.44
CA LEU A 202 2.35 6.74 5.28
C LEU A 202 0.88 7.12 5.51
N MET A 203 0.02 6.73 4.57
CA MET A 203 -1.43 6.76 4.76
C MET A 203 -2.01 5.36 4.63
N VAL A 204 -2.87 4.98 5.58
CA VAL A 204 -3.61 3.71 5.54
C VAL A 204 -5.09 4.00 5.53
N ILE A 205 -5.80 3.46 4.55
CA ILE A 205 -7.24 3.60 4.36
C ILE A 205 -7.88 2.24 4.62
N GLN A 206 -8.78 2.16 5.59
CA GLN A 206 -9.53 0.93 5.88
C GLN A 206 -10.86 0.94 5.13
N LYS A 207 -11.18 -0.18 4.48
CA LYS A 207 -12.48 -0.39 3.84
C LYS A 207 -13.53 -0.81 4.85
N ASP A 208 -14.77 -0.43 4.58
CA ASP A 208 -15.99 -0.69 5.36
C ASP A 208 -15.98 -2.07 6.05
N LEU A 209 -16.46 -2.05 7.29
CA LEU A 209 -16.56 -3.21 8.16
C LEU A 209 -17.78 -4.07 7.85
N THR A 210 -18.79 -3.53 7.14
CA THR A 210 -20.11 -4.18 6.93
C THR A 210 -20.44 -4.59 5.50
#